data_AF-A0A4R3UNI5-F1
#
_entry.id   AF-A0A4R3UNI5-F1
#
_cell.length_a   1.000
_cell.length_b   1.000
_cell.length_c   1.000
_cell.angle_alpha   90.00
_cell.angle_beta   90.00
_cell.angle_gamma   90.00
#
_symmetry.space_group_name_H-M   'P 1'
#
loop_
_entity.id
_entity.type
_entity.pdbx_description
1 polymer ?
#
loop_
_entity_poly.entity_id
_entity_poly.type
_entity_poly.pdbx_seq_one_letter_code
_entity_poly.pdbx_strand_id
1 'polypeptide(L)'
;MNGIRITEHLECPAENPSMRQPLRRARQGFTLIELMVAVVIVGILAAVAYPAYTSFVQRGRRADAMAVLTAVVQAQERYRANNSAYASSLDALNVDASAITSNYDVSTAGVGNPASLVSGYVVTAAINASGRQKNDTVCAQMSVQLDGAKLQYLAYDTTNADTRLACWGR
;
A
#
# COMPACT_ATOMS: atom_id res chain seq x y z
N MET A 1 13.93 108.67 -3.09
CA MET A 1 15.09 108.00 -3.74
C MET A 1 14.89 106.51 -3.57
N ASN A 2 14.85 105.62 -4.55
CA ASN A 2 14.82 105.65 -6.02
C ASN A 2 14.67 104.17 -6.45
N GLY A 3 14.00 103.88 -7.58
CA GLY A 3 14.03 102.56 -8.27
C GLY A 3 12.82 101.66 -7.96
N ILE A 4 11.85 101.34 -8.84
CA ILE A 4 11.88 100.93 -10.28
C ILE A 4 12.80 99.70 -10.44
N ARG A 5 12.44 98.53 -11.00
CA ARG A 5 11.39 98.07 -11.94
C ARG A 5 11.36 96.52 -11.97
N ILE A 6 10.17 95.94 -12.24
CA ILE A 6 9.82 94.72 -13.03
C ILE A 6 10.89 93.66 -13.36
N THR A 7 10.52 92.38 -13.18
CA THR A 7 10.50 91.28 -14.19
C THR A 7 9.81 90.07 -13.53
N GLU A 8 8.56 89.76 -13.91
CA GLU A 8 8.22 88.80 -14.98
C GLU A 8 8.36 87.35 -14.49
N HIS A 9 7.19 86.77 -14.25
CA HIS A 9 6.95 85.37 -13.94
C HIS A 9 7.52 84.48 -15.06
N LEU A 10 8.56 83.72 -14.76
CA LEU A 10 9.03 82.61 -15.58
C LEU A 10 8.38 81.32 -15.03
N GLU A 11 7.13 81.05 -15.44
CA GLU A 11 6.58 79.71 -15.34
C GLU A 11 7.44 78.75 -16.20
N CYS A 12 8.08 77.78 -15.56
CA CYS A 12 8.59 76.60 -16.25
C CYS A 12 7.41 75.85 -16.91
N PRO A 13 7.44 75.56 -18.21
CA PRO A 13 6.47 74.65 -18.80
C PRO A 13 6.67 73.25 -18.21
N ALA A 14 5.63 72.73 -17.54
CA ALA A 14 5.61 71.37 -17.04
C ALA A 14 5.69 70.38 -18.22
N GLU A 15 6.75 69.58 -18.25
CA GLU A 15 6.90 68.46 -19.18
C GLU A 15 5.81 67.42 -18.91
N ASN A 16 5.06 67.06 -19.94
CA ASN A 16 3.99 66.06 -19.90
C ASN A 16 4.59 64.67 -19.62
N PRO A 17 4.38 64.07 -18.44
CA PRO A 17 4.81 62.71 -18.20
C PRO A 17 3.87 61.80 -18.99
N SER A 18 4.33 61.39 -20.17
CA SER A 18 3.73 60.30 -20.92
C SER A 18 3.67 59.06 -20.01
N MET A 19 2.52 58.88 -19.36
CA MET A 19 2.18 57.72 -18.55
C MET A 19 2.32 56.49 -19.44
N ARG A 20 3.47 55.83 -19.36
CA ARG A 20 3.67 54.48 -19.86
C ARG A 20 2.77 53.59 -19.01
N GLN A 21 1.56 53.35 -19.49
CA GLN A 21 0.63 52.43 -18.86
C GLN A 21 1.29 51.05 -18.81
N PRO A 22 1.50 50.45 -17.62
CA PRO A 22 1.92 49.06 -17.57
C PRO A 22 0.80 48.24 -18.19
N LEU A 23 1.13 47.46 -19.22
CA LEU A 23 0.22 46.48 -19.80
C LEU A 23 -0.33 45.61 -18.65
N ARG A 24 -1.59 45.85 -18.26
CA ARG A 24 -2.27 45.05 -17.25
C ARG A 24 -2.30 43.62 -17.78
N ARG A 25 -1.41 42.78 -17.26
CA ARG A 25 -1.44 41.34 -17.53
C ARG A 25 -2.77 40.84 -17.02
N ALA A 26 -3.69 40.54 -17.93
CA ALA A 26 -4.99 39.99 -17.59
C ALA A 26 -4.76 38.71 -16.77
N ARG A 27 -5.22 38.68 -15.52
CA ARG A 27 -5.24 37.46 -14.72
C ARG A 27 -6.24 36.53 -15.39
N GLN A 28 -5.73 35.55 -16.14
CA GLN A 28 -6.53 34.46 -16.67
C GLN A 28 -6.88 33.54 -15.50
N GLY A 29 -8.15 33.54 -15.10
CA GLY A 29 -8.70 32.58 -14.16
C GLY A 29 -9.27 31.37 -14.89
N PHE A 30 -9.24 30.20 -14.27
CA PHE A 30 -9.94 29.02 -14.75
C PHE A 30 -11.46 29.27 -14.77
N THR A 31 -12.13 28.82 -15.82
CA THR A 31 -13.60 28.90 -15.89
C THR A 31 -14.23 27.80 -15.04
N LEU A 32 -15.44 28.03 -14.53
CA LEU A 32 -16.17 27.03 -13.74
C LEU A 32 -16.45 25.76 -14.57
N ILE A 33 -16.73 25.94 -15.87
CA ILE A 33 -16.98 24.81 -16.78
C ILE A 33 -15.72 23.97 -17.03
N GLU A 34 -14.55 24.61 -17.13
CA GLU A 34 -13.26 23.92 -17.31
C GLU A 34 -12.91 23.08 -16.08
N LEU A 35 -13.21 23.58 -14.88
CA LEU A 35 -13.09 22.80 -13.65
C LEU A 35 -14.09 21.64 -13.62
N MET A 36 -15.34 21.83 -14.03
CA MET A 36 -16.32 20.75 -14.07
C MET A 36 -15.89 19.61 -15.01
N VAL A 37 -15.44 19.95 -16.22
CA VAL A 37 -14.94 18.93 -17.17
C VAL A 37 -13.71 18.22 -16.62
N ALA A 38 -12.78 18.95 -15.99
CA ALA A 38 -11.60 18.35 -15.37
C ALA A 38 -11.97 17.35 -14.25
N VAL A 39 -12.90 17.70 -13.36
CA VAL A 39 -13.37 16.81 -12.28
C VAL A 39 -14.07 15.58 -12.84
N VAL A 40 -14.86 15.73 -13.91
CA VAL A 40 -15.51 14.59 -14.57
C VAL A 40 -14.47 13.62 -15.13
N ILE A 41 -13.43 14.12 -15.81
CA ILE A 41 -12.35 13.27 -16.34
C ILE A 41 -11.61 12.54 -15.21
N VAL A 42 -11.24 13.25 -14.14
CA VAL A 42 -10.56 12.65 -12.97
C VAL A 42 -11.46 11.60 -12.30
N GLY A 43 -12.76 11.85 -12.18
CA GLY A 43 -13.72 10.91 -11.62
C GLY A 43 -13.79 9.59 -12.38
N ILE A 44 -13.81 9.64 -13.72
CA ILE A 44 -13.81 8.44 -14.57
C ILE A 44 -12.50 7.65 -14.41
N LEU A 45 -11.36 8.34 -14.42
CA LEU A 45 -10.06 7.70 -14.24
C LEU A 45 -9.93 7.03 -12.86
N ALA A 46 -10.38 7.71 -11.80
CA ALA A 46 -10.33 7.18 -10.44
C ALA A 46 -11.18 5.91 -10.27
N ALA A 47 -12.34 5.84 -10.93
CA ALA A 47 -13.23 4.68 -10.85
C ALA A 47 -12.60 3.38 -11.34
N VAL A 48 -11.76 3.45 -12.38
CA VAL A 48 -11.04 2.28 -12.92
C VAL A 48 -9.72 2.06 -12.19
N ALA A 49 -8.98 3.13 -11.92
CA ALA A 49 -7.63 3.06 -11.34
C ALA A 49 -7.63 2.56 -9.89
N TYR A 50 -8.62 2.96 -9.08
CA TYR A 50 -8.64 2.64 -7.65
C TYR A 50 -8.70 1.13 -7.36
N PRO A 51 -9.68 0.35 -7.86
CA PRO A 51 -9.73 -1.09 -7.59
C PRO A 51 -8.53 -1.86 -8.18
N ALA A 52 -8.03 -1.41 -9.34
CA ALA A 52 -6.83 -1.99 -9.95
C ALA A 52 -5.59 -1.78 -9.06
N TYR A 53 -5.42 -0.57 -8.50
CA TYR A 53 -4.33 -0.27 -7.59
C TYR A 53 -4.42 -1.07 -6.28
N THR A 54 -5.60 -1.17 -5.67
CA THR A 54 -5.76 -1.95 -4.43
C THR A 54 -5.44 -3.42 -4.63
N SER A 55 -5.87 -4.02 -5.73
CA SER A 55 -5.54 -5.43 -6.05
C SER A 55 -4.04 -5.63 -6.33
N PHE A 56 -3.37 -4.65 -6.94
CA PHE A 56 -1.91 -4.69 -7.12
C PHE A 56 -1.17 -4.69 -5.78
N VAL A 57 -1.53 -3.79 -4.86
CA VAL A 57 -0.91 -3.73 -3.52
C VAL A 57 -1.20 -4.99 -2.71
N GLN A 58 -2.43 -5.52 -2.79
CA GLN A 58 -2.79 -6.78 -2.13
C GLN A 58 -1.92 -7.94 -2.61
N ARG A 59 -1.69 -8.06 -3.93
CA ARG A 59 -0.79 -9.10 -4.49
C ARG A 59 0.64 -8.99 -3.98
N GLY A 60 1.17 -7.76 -3.85
CA GLY A 60 2.49 -7.54 -3.26
C GLY A 60 2.58 -8.08 -1.82
N ARG A 61 1.58 -7.76 -0.99
CA ARG A 61 1.53 -8.25 0.40
C ARG A 61 1.34 -9.75 0.51
N ARG A 62 0.60 -10.38 -0.42
CA ARG A 62 0.53 -11.84 -0.52
C ARG A 62 1.92 -12.43 -0.79
N ALA A 63 2.70 -11.82 -1.70
CA ALA A 63 4.06 -12.27 -1.97
C ALA A 63 4.96 -12.17 -0.73
N ASP A 64 4.84 -11.10 0.06
CA ASP A 64 5.55 -10.97 1.35
C ASP A 64 5.15 -12.09 2.31
N ALA A 65 3.86 -12.41 2.41
CA ALA A 65 3.37 -13.54 3.21
C ALA A 65 3.93 -14.88 2.73
N MET A 66 3.95 -15.15 1.42
CA MET A 66 4.55 -16.36 0.85
C MET A 66 6.04 -16.49 1.18
N ALA A 67 6.77 -15.38 1.18
CA ALA A 67 8.18 -15.36 1.54
C ALA A 67 8.39 -15.75 3.01
N VAL A 68 7.58 -15.20 3.92
CA VAL A 68 7.61 -15.58 5.35
C VAL A 68 7.23 -17.05 5.54
N LEU A 69 6.15 -17.52 4.90
CA LEU A 69 5.75 -18.93 4.99
C LEU A 69 6.87 -19.87 4.52
N THR A 70 7.57 -19.51 3.44
CA THR A 70 8.70 -20.27 2.91
C THR A 70 9.90 -20.25 3.88
N ALA A 71 10.18 -19.11 4.50
CA ALA A 71 11.22 -18.99 5.52
C ALA A 71 10.92 -19.86 6.76
N VAL A 72 9.65 -19.92 7.18
CA VAL A 72 9.18 -20.80 8.26
C VAL A 72 9.38 -22.26 7.88
N VAL A 73 9.01 -22.67 6.66
CA VAL A 73 9.21 -24.05 6.18
C VAL A 73 10.69 -24.45 6.25
N GLN A 74 11.59 -23.60 5.76
CA GLN A 74 13.04 -23.85 5.84
C GLN A 74 13.54 -23.91 7.29
N ALA A 75 12.99 -23.07 8.19
CA ALA A 75 13.35 -23.09 9.59
C ALA A 75 12.83 -24.34 10.31
N GLN A 76 11.62 -24.79 10.01
CA GLN A 76 11.06 -26.04 10.54
C GLN A 76 11.94 -27.23 10.16
N GLU A 77 12.48 -27.24 8.94
CA GLU A 77 13.25 -28.38 8.45
C GLU A 77 14.63 -28.43 9.12
N ARG A 78 15.22 -27.26 9.37
CA ARG A 78 16.43 -27.13 10.21
C ARG A 78 16.16 -27.51 11.67
N TYR A 79 15.03 -27.10 12.23
CA TYR A 79 14.66 -27.42 13.60
C TYR A 79 14.46 -28.94 13.77
N ARG A 80 13.79 -29.58 12.81
CA ARG A 80 13.51 -31.02 12.78
C ARG A 80 14.78 -31.88 12.70
N ALA A 81 15.86 -31.38 12.10
CA ALA A 81 17.13 -32.09 12.06
C ALA A 81 17.72 -32.34 13.46
N ASN A 82 17.39 -31.50 14.44
CA ASN A 82 17.90 -31.59 15.81
C ASN A 82 16.83 -31.97 16.84
N ASN A 83 15.56 -32.09 16.44
CA ASN A 83 14.43 -32.30 17.35
C ASN A 83 13.50 -33.40 16.84
N SER A 84 12.89 -34.17 17.76
CA SER A 84 11.93 -35.24 17.44
C SER A 84 10.53 -34.74 17.07
N ALA A 85 10.28 -33.44 17.19
CA ALA A 85 9.04 -32.72 16.85
C ALA A 85 9.38 -31.47 16.00
N TYR A 86 8.46 -31.03 15.14
CA TYR A 86 8.49 -29.68 14.58
C TYR A 86 8.24 -28.63 15.68
N ALA A 87 8.66 -27.40 15.44
CA ALA A 87 8.48 -26.32 16.41
C ALA A 87 7.01 -25.91 16.51
N SER A 88 6.57 -25.61 17.73
CA SER A 88 5.21 -25.13 18.04
C SER A 88 5.05 -23.62 17.91
N SER A 89 6.15 -22.86 17.80
CA SER A 89 6.15 -21.40 17.71
C SER A 89 7.20 -20.88 16.73
N LEU A 90 6.96 -19.67 16.22
CA LEU A 90 7.90 -18.93 15.35
C LEU A 90 9.18 -18.51 16.09
N ASP A 91 9.07 -18.25 17.39
CA ASP A 91 10.19 -17.87 18.25
C ASP A 91 11.23 -18.99 18.36
N ALA A 92 10.78 -20.24 18.53
CA ALA A 92 11.65 -21.42 18.53
C ALA A 92 12.36 -21.64 17.18
N LEU A 93 11.82 -21.07 16.10
CA LEU A 93 12.41 -21.11 14.75
C LEU A 93 13.34 -19.93 14.46
N ASN A 94 13.39 -18.93 15.34
CA ASN A 94 14.09 -17.66 15.13
C ASN A 94 13.70 -17.00 13.78
N VAL A 95 12.40 -17.03 13.45
CA VAL A 95 11.86 -16.39 12.25
C VAL A 95 11.11 -15.14 12.67
N ASP A 96 11.58 -13.98 12.20
CA ASP A 96 10.90 -12.71 12.40
C ASP A 96 9.80 -12.50 11.34
N ALA A 97 8.54 -12.54 11.78
CA ALA A 97 7.37 -12.24 10.95
C ALA A 97 6.86 -10.80 11.12
N SER A 98 7.54 -9.96 11.91
CA SER A 98 7.12 -8.60 12.25
C SER A 98 6.80 -7.73 11.03
N ALA A 99 7.56 -7.92 9.95
CA ALA A 99 7.38 -7.21 8.67
C ALA A 99 5.98 -7.35 8.07
N ILE A 100 5.27 -8.46 8.34
CA ILE A 100 3.94 -8.72 7.77
C ILE A 100 2.80 -8.64 8.80
N THR A 101 3.10 -8.52 10.10
CA THR A 101 2.08 -8.51 11.18
C THR A 101 0.99 -7.45 11.02
N SER A 102 1.31 -6.32 10.39
CA SER A 102 0.32 -5.27 10.09
C SER A 102 -0.75 -5.67 9.05
N ASN A 103 -0.56 -6.81 8.39
CA ASN A 103 -1.42 -7.32 7.31
C ASN A 103 -1.86 -8.76 7.55
N TYR A 104 -1.01 -9.58 8.17
CA TYR A 104 -1.25 -11.00 8.41
C TYR A 104 -0.83 -11.40 9.82
N ASP A 105 -1.65 -12.23 10.46
CA ASP A 105 -1.29 -12.93 11.68
C ASP A 105 -0.72 -14.30 11.31
N VAL A 106 0.49 -14.61 11.78
CA VAL A 106 1.22 -15.83 11.45
C VAL A 106 1.22 -16.79 12.62
N SER A 107 0.83 -18.03 12.39
CA SER A 107 0.78 -19.08 13.41
C SER A 107 1.24 -20.43 12.87
N THR A 108 1.74 -21.28 13.77
CA THR A 108 2.13 -22.67 13.46
C THR A 108 1.34 -23.64 14.34
N ALA A 109 0.88 -24.75 13.77
CA ALA A 109 0.18 -25.81 14.50
C ALA A 109 0.58 -27.21 14.01
N GLY A 110 0.35 -28.24 14.82
CA GLY A 110 0.48 -29.63 14.40
C GLY A 110 -0.63 -30.07 13.45
N VAL A 111 -0.44 -31.20 12.78
CA VAL A 111 -1.42 -31.77 11.82
C VAL A 111 -2.00 -33.08 12.33
N GLY A 112 -3.12 -33.52 11.73
CA GLY A 112 -3.82 -34.75 12.10
C GLY A 112 -4.89 -34.55 13.19
N ASN A 113 -5.50 -35.67 13.61
CA ASN A 113 -6.49 -35.70 14.68
C ASN A 113 -6.20 -36.87 15.65
N PRO A 114 -5.65 -36.63 16.85
CA PRO A 114 -5.32 -35.32 17.41
C PRO A 114 -4.14 -34.66 16.68
N ALA A 115 -4.08 -33.32 16.72
CA ALA A 115 -2.99 -32.55 16.11
C ALA A 115 -1.64 -32.89 16.76
N SER A 116 -0.64 -33.22 15.95
CA SER A 116 0.71 -33.60 16.39
C SER A 116 1.77 -32.91 15.55
N LEU A 117 2.80 -32.39 16.22
CA LEU A 117 4.00 -31.82 15.59
C LEU A 117 5.06 -32.87 15.25
N VAL A 118 4.80 -34.15 15.54
CA VAL A 118 5.71 -35.24 15.19
C VAL A 118 5.52 -35.64 13.72
N SER A 119 4.27 -35.74 13.29
CA SER A 119 3.89 -36.19 11.94
C SER A 119 3.96 -35.08 10.90
N GLY A 120 3.93 -33.82 11.32
CA GLY A 120 3.89 -32.69 10.40
C GLY A 120 3.52 -31.38 11.09
N TYR A 121 3.34 -30.33 10.29
CA TYR A 121 2.93 -29.01 10.76
C TYR A 121 2.14 -28.28 9.68
N VAL A 122 1.38 -27.28 10.10
CA VAL A 122 0.80 -26.26 9.23
C VAL A 122 1.27 -24.90 9.73
N VAL A 123 1.82 -24.10 8.83
CA VAL A 123 2.06 -22.67 9.05
C VAL A 123 1.01 -21.88 8.28
N THR A 124 0.37 -20.95 8.97
CA THR A 124 -0.76 -20.17 8.46
C THR A 124 -0.45 -18.70 8.58
N ALA A 125 -0.66 -17.95 7.49
CA ALA A 125 -0.77 -16.51 7.46
C ALA A 125 -2.26 -16.16 7.20
N ALA A 126 -2.97 -15.74 8.23
CA ALA A 126 -4.36 -15.30 8.14
C ALA A 126 -4.41 -13.77 8.08
N ILE A 127 -5.38 -13.19 7.35
CA ILE A 127 -5.53 -11.74 7.31
C ILE A 127 -5.72 -11.17 8.72
N ASN A 128 -4.95 -10.14 9.06
CA ASN A 128 -5.18 -9.39 10.27
C ASN A 128 -6.44 -8.53 10.06
N ALA A 129 -7.48 -8.73 10.88
CA ALA A 129 -8.75 -8.03 10.75
C ALA A 129 -8.64 -6.50 10.91
N SER A 130 -7.62 -6.04 11.64
CA SER A 130 -7.29 -4.61 11.80
C SER A 130 -6.29 -4.11 10.75
N GLY A 131 -5.72 -5.04 9.98
CA GLY A 131 -4.67 -4.78 9.01
C GLY A 131 -5.16 -4.19 7.70
N ARG A 132 -4.21 -3.76 6.86
CA ARG A 132 -4.53 -3.17 5.55
C ARG A 132 -4.92 -4.22 4.51
N GLN A 133 -4.73 -5.51 4.80
CA GLN A 133 -5.08 -6.64 3.94
C GLN A 133 -6.49 -7.18 4.19
N LYS A 134 -7.24 -6.64 5.17
CA LYS A 134 -8.57 -7.16 5.56
C LYS A 134 -9.61 -7.28 4.43
N ASN A 135 -9.45 -6.50 3.35
CA ASN A 135 -10.35 -6.53 2.19
C ASN A 135 -9.97 -7.59 1.15
N ASP A 136 -8.90 -8.35 1.39
CA ASP A 136 -8.50 -9.47 0.56
C ASP A 136 -9.28 -10.73 0.96
N THR A 137 -10.56 -10.75 0.61
CA THR A 137 -11.48 -11.82 1.02
C THR A 137 -11.18 -13.14 0.32
N VAL A 138 -10.60 -13.11 -0.88
CA VAL A 138 -10.27 -14.30 -1.68
C VAL A 138 -9.10 -15.08 -1.09
N CYS A 139 -8.10 -14.38 -0.56
CA CYS A 139 -6.91 -14.97 0.03
C CYS A 139 -6.82 -14.63 1.52
N ALA A 140 -7.95 -14.84 2.22
CA ALA A 140 -8.08 -14.54 3.63
C ALA A 140 -7.13 -15.37 4.49
N GLN A 141 -6.87 -16.62 4.08
CA GLN A 141 -5.89 -17.47 4.74
C GLN A 141 -4.99 -18.13 3.71
N MET A 142 -3.68 -18.02 3.90
CA MET A 142 -2.68 -18.75 3.12
C MET A 142 -1.89 -19.64 4.06
N SER A 143 -1.62 -20.87 3.67
CA SER A 143 -0.93 -21.82 4.54
C SER A 143 -0.05 -22.77 3.75
N VAL A 144 1.01 -23.23 4.40
CA VAL A 144 1.81 -24.35 3.93
C VAL A 144 1.73 -25.44 4.98
N GLN A 145 1.35 -26.64 4.55
CA GLN A 145 1.19 -27.80 5.40
C GLN A 145 2.14 -28.90 4.96
N LEU A 146 2.86 -29.48 5.91
CA LEU A 146 3.56 -30.73 5.76
C LEU A 146 2.81 -31.79 6.57
N ASP A 147 2.37 -32.86 5.91
CA ASP A 147 1.74 -34.01 6.56
C ASP A 147 2.44 -35.31 6.13
N GLY A 148 3.14 -35.94 7.07
CA GLY A 148 4.08 -37.03 6.82
C GLY A 148 5.27 -36.56 5.99
N ALA A 149 5.15 -36.68 4.66
CA ALA A 149 6.13 -36.24 3.67
C ALA A 149 5.50 -35.41 2.54
N LYS A 150 4.22 -35.06 2.67
CA LYS A 150 3.47 -34.34 1.63
C LYS A 150 3.41 -32.87 1.99
N LEU A 151 4.12 -32.05 1.22
CA LEU A 151 4.03 -30.59 1.31
C LEU A 151 2.87 -30.10 0.44
N GLN A 152 1.97 -29.30 1.02
CA GLN A 152 0.76 -28.79 0.39
C GLN A 152 0.63 -27.29 0.62
N TYR A 153 0.30 -26.57 -0.45
CA TYR A 153 -0.07 -25.16 -0.40
C TYR A 153 -1.58 -25.05 -0.32
N LEU A 154 -2.07 -24.41 0.74
CA LEU A 154 -3.49 -24.23 1.01
C LEU A 154 -3.80 -22.74 0.97
N ALA A 155 -4.97 -22.39 0.45
CA ALA A 155 -5.53 -21.07 0.66
C ALA A 155 -7.04 -21.17 0.73
N TYR A 156 -7.62 -20.32 1.57
CA TYR A 156 -9.06 -20.26 1.80
C TYR A 156 -9.53 -18.82 1.80
N ASP A 157 -10.75 -18.61 1.31
CA ASP A 157 -11.45 -17.35 1.46
C ASP A 157 -12.08 -17.22 2.85
N THR A 158 -12.75 -16.10 3.12
CA THR A 158 -13.42 -15.84 4.41
C THR A 158 -14.57 -16.81 4.71
N THR A 159 -15.03 -17.58 3.73
CA THR A 159 -16.09 -18.60 3.86
C THR A 159 -15.56 -20.02 3.94
N ASN A 160 -14.23 -20.18 4.03
CA ASN A 160 -13.51 -21.47 3.94
C ASN A 160 -13.63 -22.16 2.57
N ALA A 161 -13.99 -21.43 1.50
CA ALA A 161 -13.91 -21.96 0.16
C ALA A 161 -12.44 -22.01 -0.28
N ASP A 162 -12.08 -23.06 -1.01
CA ASP A 162 -10.73 -23.31 -1.47
C ASP A 162 -10.35 -22.39 -2.64
N THR A 163 -9.35 -21.53 -2.40
CA THR A 163 -8.89 -20.51 -3.34
C THR A 163 -7.41 -20.69 -3.71
N ARG A 164 -6.85 -21.90 -3.53
CA ARG A 164 -5.41 -22.14 -3.73
C ARG A 164 -4.88 -21.67 -5.09
N LEU A 165 -5.65 -21.86 -6.16
CA LEU A 165 -5.22 -21.48 -7.52
C LEU A 165 -5.17 -19.95 -7.69
N ALA A 166 -6.08 -19.21 -7.04
CA ALA A 166 -6.09 -17.75 -7.11
C ALA A 166 -5.01 -17.10 -6.22
N CYS A 167 -4.66 -17.75 -5.12
CA CYS A 167 -3.73 -17.20 -4.13
C CYS A 167 -2.28 -17.61 -4.38
N TRP A 168 -2.03 -18.86 -4.79
CA TRP A 168 -0.69 -19.41 -5.03
C TRP A 168 -0.36 -19.62 -6.52
N GLY A 169 -1.38 -19.57 -7.40
CA GLY A 169 -1.17 -19.66 -8.84
C GLY A 169 -0.48 -18.41 -9.38
N ARG A 170 0.47 -18.62 -10.30
CA ARG A 170 1.14 -17.56 -11.06
C ARG A 170 0.29 -17.08 -12.22
#